data_AF-A0A951RC93-F1
#
_entry.id   AF-A0A951RC93-F1
#
_cell.length_a   1.000
_cell.length_b   1.000
_cell.length_c   1.000
_cell.angle_alpha   90.00
_cell.angle_beta   90.00
_cell.angle_gamma   90.00
#
_symmetry.space_group_name_H-M   'P 1'
#
loop_
_entity.id
_entity.type
_entity.pdbx_description
1 polymer ?
#
loop_
_entity_poly.entity_id
_entity_poly.type
_entity_poly.pdbx_seq_one_letter_code
_entity_poly.pdbx_strand_id
1 'polypeptide(L)'
;MFTVVIIMAAGMLAGYLLRKHKKLISLSERLVMWAIYLLLFLLGVTIGVNDQILERFAEMGWLAFIIAVGGIGGSILIGWLVFTFFLKSKTGQL
;
A
#
# COMPACT_ATOMS: atom_id res chain seq x y z
N MET A 1 -5.23 4.09 -18.80
CA MET A 1 -3.89 3.61 -18.43
C MET A 1 -2.87 4.74 -18.49
N PHE A 2 -2.55 5.30 -19.67
CA PHE A 2 -1.59 6.41 -19.81
C PHE A 2 -1.90 7.64 -18.95
N THR A 3 -3.16 8.03 -18.81
CA THR A 3 -3.56 9.16 -17.95
C THR A 3 -3.13 8.98 -16.50
N VAL A 4 -3.27 7.76 -15.96
CA VAL A 4 -2.86 7.44 -14.60
C VAL A 4 -1.33 7.56 -14.48
N VAL A 5 -0.59 7.03 -15.45
CA VAL A 5 0.88 7.11 -15.48
C VAL A 5 1.34 8.57 -15.51
N ILE A 6 0.73 9.43 -16.33
CA ILE A 6 1.07 10.85 -16.42
C ILE A 6 0.80 11.58 -15.10
N ILE A 7 -0.34 11.31 -14.45
CA ILE A 7 -0.69 11.91 -13.16
C ILE A 7 0.31 11.47 -12.07
N MET A 8 0.70 10.19 -12.04
CA MET A 8 1.72 9.71 -11.10
C MET A 8 3.08 10.37 -11.34
N ALA A 9 3.50 10.48 -12.61
CA ALA A 9 4.75 11.15 -12.97
C ALA A 9 4.73 12.64 -12.57
N ALA A 10 3.62 13.33 -12.83
CA ALA A 10 3.42 14.72 -12.43
C ALA A 10 3.47 14.88 -10.90
N GLY A 11 2.81 13.99 -10.15
CA GLY A 11 2.84 13.98 -8.68
C GLY A 11 4.24 13.75 -8.12
N MET A 12 5.03 12.87 -8.73
CA MET A 12 6.42 12.63 -8.35
C MET A 12 7.30 13.87 -8.60
N LEU A 13 7.15 14.52 -9.76
CA LEU A 13 7.85 15.77 -10.08
C LEU A 13 7.48 16.91 -9.12
N ALA A 14 6.19 17.06 -8.82
CA ALA A 14 5.71 18.03 -7.84
C ALA A 14 6.30 17.76 -6.44
N GLY A 15 6.29 16.49 -6.00
CA GLY A 15 6.92 16.08 -4.74
C GLY A 15 8.43 16.35 -4.70
N TYR A 16 9.13 16.19 -5.81
CA TYR A 16 10.56 16.51 -5.92
C TYR A 16 10.83 18.02 -5.80
N LEU A 17 10.02 18.86 -6.45
CA LEU A 17 10.15 20.32 -6.38
C LEU A 17 9.89 20.87 -4.97
N LEU A 18 8.92 20.27 -4.26
CA LEU A 18 8.53 20.67 -2.89
C LEU A 18 9.44 20.09 -1.79
N ARG A 19 10.46 19.28 -2.15
CA ARG A 19 11.36 18.59 -1.21
C ARG A 19 12.06 19.52 -0.20
N LYS A 20 12.27 20.79 -0.57
CA LYS A 20 12.91 21.80 0.31
C LYS A 20 11.99 22.29 1.44
N HIS A 21 10.68 22.13 1.31
CA HIS A 21 9.69 22.63 2.28
C HIS A 21 9.21 21.52 3.22
N LYS A 22 10.01 21.23 4.26
CA LYS A 22 9.70 20.18 5.26
C LYS A 22 8.31 20.30 5.89
N LYS A 23 7.77 21.51 6.06
CA LYS A 23 6.40 21.74 6.58
C LYS A 23 5.29 21.22 5.64
N LEU A 24 5.48 21.33 4.32
CA LEU A 24 4.51 20.81 3.35
C LEU A 24 4.54 19.29 3.29
N ILE A 25 5.73 18.70 3.41
CA ILE A 25 5.89 17.24 3.48
C ILE A 25 5.18 16.70 4.73
N SER A 26 5.44 17.26 5.92
CA SER A 26 4.78 16.79 7.14
C SER A 26 3.25 17.00 7.12
N LEU A 27 2.78 18.07 6.47
CA LEU A 27 1.34 18.29 6.28
C LEU A 27 0.75 17.21 5.35
N SER A 28 1.45 16.87 4.26
CA SER A 28 1.03 15.82 3.34
C SER A 28 0.96 14.45 4.02
N GLU A 29 1.94 14.10 4.86
CA GLU A 29 1.91 12.85 5.64
C GLU A 29 0.70 12.80 6.57
N ARG A 30 0.41 13.91 7.26
CA ARG A 30 -0.75 14.00 8.15
C ARG A 30 -2.07 13.93 7.36
N LEU A 31 -2.16 14.57 6.21
CA LEU A 31 -3.32 14.51 5.32
C LEU A 31 -3.55 13.08 4.80
N VAL A 32 -2.49 12.38 4.39
CA VAL A 32 -2.57 10.98 3.94
C VAL A 32 -3.06 10.08 5.08
N MET A 33 -2.53 10.25 6.29
CA MET A 33 -3.01 9.52 7.47
C MET A 33 -4.51 9.75 7.72
N TRP A 34 -4.97 11.01 7.71
CA TRP A 34 -6.39 11.34 7.83
C TRP A 34 -7.22 10.75 6.69
N ALA A 35 -6.71 10.77 5.47
CA ALA A 35 -7.38 10.17 4.31
C ALA A 35 -7.49 8.66 4.44
N ILE A 36 -6.48 7.96 4.96
CA ILE A 36 -6.52 6.52 5.23
C ILE A 36 -7.61 6.22 6.26
N TYR A 37 -7.66 6.96 7.38
CA TYR A 37 -8.72 6.76 8.37
C TYR A 37 -10.11 7.00 7.81
N LEU A 38 -10.27 8.07 7.03
CA LEU A 38 -11.53 8.37 6.37
C LEU A 38 -11.91 7.27 5.38
N LEU A 39 -10.97 6.81 4.56
CA LEU A 39 -11.19 5.75 3.58
C LEU A 39 -11.55 4.42 4.25
N LEU A 40 -10.88 4.07 5.36
CA LEU A 40 -11.21 2.88 6.15
C LEU A 40 -12.60 2.97 6.76
N PHE A 41 -12.99 4.16 7.23
CA PHE A 41 -14.35 4.40 7.72
C PHE A 41 -15.38 4.23 6.61
N LEU A 42 -15.18 4.89 5.45
CA LEU A 42 -16.07 4.75 4.29
C LEU A 42 -16.14 3.30 3.79
N LEU A 43 -15.02 2.59 3.79
CA LEU A 43 -14.96 1.17 3.42
C LEU A 43 -15.84 0.35 4.38
N GLY A 44 -15.70 0.57 5.69
CA GLY A 44 -16.53 -0.10 6.70
C GLY A 44 -18.02 0.18 6.51
N VAL A 45 -18.39 1.43 6.25
CA VAL A 45 -19.80 1.80 5.96
C VAL A 45 -20.29 1.12 4.68
N THR A 46 -19.48 1.12 3.63
CA THR A 46 -19.84 0.51 2.33
C THR A 46 -20.10 -1.00 2.46
N ILE A 47 -19.30 -1.68 3.27
CA ILE A 47 -19.47 -3.11 3.56
C ILE A 47 -20.68 -3.32 4.48
N GLY A 48 -20.84 -2.48 5.51
CA GLY A 48 -21.88 -2.60 6.53
C GLY A 48 -23.31 -2.36 6.02
N VAL A 49 -23.48 -1.56 4.98
CA VAL A 49 -24.80 -1.27 4.37
C VAL A 49 -25.15 -2.27 3.26
N ASN A 50 -24.20 -3.09 2.82
CA ASN A 50 -24.43 -4.06 1.75
C ASN A 50 -24.74 -5.45 2.33
N ASP A 51 -26.03 -5.77 2.47
CA ASP A 51 -26.51 -7.04 3.03
C ASP A 51 -25.92 -8.26 2.30
N GLN A 52 -25.71 -8.20 0.97
CA GLN A 52 -25.12 -9.31 0.21
C GLN A 52 -23.67 -9.60 0.62
N ILE A 53 -22.90 -8.54 0.91
CA ILE A 53 -21.52 -8.68 1.38
C ILE A 53 -21.53 -9.13 2.85
N LEU A 54 -22.47 -8.62 3.65
CA LEU A 54 -22.58 -8.90 5.08
C LEU A 54 -22.97 -10.35 5.36
N GLU A 55 -23.94 -10.90 4.61
CA GLU A 55 -24.36 -12.31 4.69
C GLU A 55 -23.24 -13.27 4.28
N ARG A 56 -22.42 -12.90 3.27
CA ARG A 56 -21.30 -13.72 2.78
C ARG A 56 -19.97 -13.30 3.39
N PHE A 57 -19.97 -12.46 4.41
CA PHE A 57 -18.77 -11.86 4.97
C PHE A 57 -17.81 -12.90 5.53
N ALA A 58 -18.33 -13.97 6.13
CA ALA A 58 -17.51 -15.08 6.64
C ALA A 58 -16.79 -15.83 5.51
N GLU A 59 -17.49 -16.16 4.41
CA GLU A 59 -16.91 -16.83 3.24
C GLU A 59 -15.90 -15.94 2.52
N MET A 60 -16.27 -14.68 2.26
CA MET A 60 -15.40 -13.69 1.62
C MET A 60 -14.18 -13.35 2.50
N GLY A 61 -14.40 -13.23 3.80
CA GLY A 61 -13.35 -12.95 4.79
C GLY A 61 -12.31 -14.07 4.87
N TRP A 62 -12.75 -15.33 4.82
CA TRP A 62 -11.83 -16.48 4.78
C TRP A 62 -10.96 -16.47 3.53
N LEU A 63 -11.56 -16.27 2.36
CA LEU A 63 -10.81 -16.16 1.10
C LEU A 63 -9.85 -14.96 1.12
N ALA A 64 -10.32 -13.79 1.58
CA ALA A 64 -9.50 -12.60 1.71
C ALA A 64 -8.32 -12.80 2.68
N PHE A 65 -8.53 -13.54 3.78
CA PHE A 65 -7.48 -13.87 4.73
C PHE A 65 -6.40 -14.75 4.09
N ILE A 66 -6.77 -15.81 3.37
CA ILE A 66 -5.81 -16.67 2.66
C ILE A 66 -5.02 -15.85 1.64
N ILE A 67 -5.70 -14.99 0.85
CA ILE A 67 -5.05 -14.14 -0.15
C ILE A 67 -4.09 -13.15 0.53
N ALA A 68 -4.49 -12.55 1.65
CA ALA A 68 -3.66 -11.60 2.38
C ALA A 68 -2.41 -12.28 2.94
N VAL A 69 -2.56 -13.42 3.63
CA VAL A 69 -1.44 -14.18 4.20
C VAL A 69 -0.54 -14.72 3.10
N GLY A 70 -1.10 -15.27 2.02
CA GLY A 70 -0.34 -15.77 0.88
C GLY A 70 0.43 -14.66 0.17
N GLY A 71 -0.19 -13.49 -0.03
CA GLY A 71 0.45 -12.35 -0.67
C GLY A 71 1.56 -11.72 0.18
N ILE A 72 1.32 -11.52 1.48
CA ILE A 72 2.33 -11.02 2.41
C ILE A 72 3.47 -12.02 2.54
N GLY A 73 3.15 -13.30 2.79
CA GLY A 73 4.12 -14.38 2.90
C GLY A 73 4.98 -14.52 1.65
N GLY A 74 4.35 -14.56 0.47
CA GLY A 74 5.04 -14.61 -0.82
C GLY A 74 5.94 -13.40 -1.05
N SER A 75 5.48 -12.19 -0.71
CA SER A 75 6.28 -10.96 -0.84
C SER A 75 7.51 -10.98 0.07
N ILE A 76 7.37 -11.42 1.32
CA ILE A 76 8.47 -11.57 2.27
C ILE A 76 9.46 -12.64 1.79
N LEU A 77 8.97 -13.81 1.36
CA LEU A 77 9.80 -14.91 0.88
C LEU A 77 10.63 -14.51 -0.34
N ILE A 78 10.01 -13.86 -1.34
CA ILE A 78 10.72 -13.40 -2.53
C ILE A 78 11.69 -12.28 -2.17
N GLY A 79 11.28 -11.32 -1.32
CA GLY A 79 12.17 -10.26 -0.84
C GLY A 79 13.41 -10.81 -0.12
N TRP A 80 13.22 -11.85 0.70
CA TRP A 80 14.31 -12.56 1.37
C TRP A 80 15.19 -13.34 0.39
N LEU A 81 14.59 -14.02 -0.60
CA LEU A 81 15.33 -14.72 -1.64
C LEU A 81 16.21 -13.77 -2.45
N VAL A 82 15.66 -12.62 -2.87
CA VAL A 82 16.41 -11.58 -3.57
C VAL A 82 17.54 -11.02 -2.68
N PHE A 83 17.25 -10.76 -1.40
CA PHE A 83 18.26 -10.30 -0.45
C PHE A 83 19.40 -11.31 -0.27
N THR A 84 19.08 -12.59 -0.14
CA THR A 84 20.08 -13.64 0.09
C THR A 84 20.89 -13.99 -1.14
N PHE A 85 20.29 -14.02 -2.34
CA PHE A 85 21.01 -14.37 -3.57
C PHE A 85 21.78 -13.19 -4.17
N PHE A 86 21.18 -12.00 -4.23
CA PHE A 86 21.78 -10.84 -4.91
C PHE A 86 22.53 -9.90 -3.97
N LEU A 87 22.05 -9.68 -2.74
CA LEU A 87 22.66 -8.71 -1.83
C LEU A 87 23.72 -9.36 -0.92
N LYS A 88 23.53 -10.61 -0.49
CA LYS A 88 24.53 -11.32 0.34
C LYS A 88 25.85 -11.60 -0.40
N SER A 89 25.85 -11.70 -1.74
CA SER A 89 27.09 -11.87 -2.51
C SER A 89 27.97 -10.60 -2.54
N LYS A 90 27.42 -9.43 -2.20
CA LYS A 90 28.17 -8.16 -2.13
C LYS A 90 28.58 -7.75 -0.71
N THR A 91 27.98 -8.33 0.33
CA THR A 91 28.33 -8.03 1.73
C THR A 91 29.59 -8.78 2.21
N GLY A 92 30.07 -9.79 1.48
CA GLY A 92 31.31 -10.52 1.80
C GLY A 92 32.61 -9.92 1.27
N GLN A 93 32.60 -8.67 0.75
CA GLN A 93 33.79 -7.96 0.25
C GLN A 93 33.99 -6.58 0.90
N LEU A 94 33.44 -6.36 2.10
CA LEU A 94 33.78 -5.22 2.96
C LEU A 94 34.55 -5.71 4.18
#